data_AF-A0A519N6R0-F1
#
_entry.id   AF-A0A519N6R0-F1
#
_cell.length_a   1.000
_cell.length_b   1.000
_cell.length_c   1.000
_cell.angle_alpha   90.00
_cell.angle_beta   90.00
_cell.angle_gamma   90.00
#
_symmetry.space_group_name_H-M   'P 1'
#
loop_
_entity.id
_entity.type
_entity.pdbx_description
1 polymer ?
#
loop_
_entity_poly.entity_id
_entity_poly.type
_entity_poly.pdbx_seq_one_letter_code
_entity_poly.pdbx_strand_id
1 'polypeptide(L)'
;MSIIIGTLFAGQTKTQNGQYIATKMFVLGIPLFPTMSMFVTKKETLGGRYGFEIPKNTASIVASYLRILTVPALIIMLVANSQSYETNWTLSLLILAMIGLMVYIWFFLGKTTDKERFSRTQFGKVFEVYFMPEWLYYEDLERFHKSGKALYELKFPDEDWEEKLKYIKPSDPDFALVYCRAYLEIQLHEKDGKRALLDKKFEQFSGLAK
;
A
#
# COMPACT_ATOMS: atom_id res chain seq x y z
N MET A 1 14.56 -31.74 4.93
CA MET A 1 13.92 -30.44 5.22
C MET A 1 14.87 -29.36 4.71
N SER A 2 14.62 -28.84 3.51
CA SER A 2 15.54 -27.89 2.87
C SER A 2 15.43 -26.54 3.58
N ILE A 3 16.52 -26.07 4.18
CA ILE A 3 16.58 -24.71 4.74
C ILE A 3 16.46 -23.75 3.55
N ILE A 4 15.39 -22.96 3.51
CA ILE A 4 15.25 -21.90 2.53
C ILE A 4 16.23 -20.79 2.94
N ILE A 5 17.31 -20.68 2.17
CA ILE A 5 18.30 -19.59 2.28
C ILE A 5 18.12 -18.69 1.08
N GLY A 6 17.86 -17.42 1.30
CA GLY A 6 17.79 -16.44 0.23
C GLY A 6 16.89 -15.26 0.56
N THR A 7 16.25 -14.71 -0.47
CA THR A 7 15.32 -13.59 -0.31
C THR A 7 13.94 -13.96 -0.81
N LEU A 8 12.91 -13.57 -0.08
CA LEU A 8 11.52 -13.74 -0.50
C LEU A 8 10.77 -12.43 -0.35
N PHE A 9 9.84 -12.15 -1.27
CA PHE A 9 8.96 -11.01 -1.12
C PHE A 9 7.68 -11.40 -0.37
N ALA A 10 7.50 -10.82 0.82
CA ALA A 10 6.38 -11.07 1.73
C ALA A 10 5.61 -9.78 2.07
N GLY A 11 4.59 -9.94 2.91
CA GLY A 11 3.87 -8.82 3.51
C GLY A 11 3.13 -7.99 2.47
N GLN A 12 2.45 -8.65 1.53
CA GLN A 12 1.60 -7.96 0.58
C GLN A 12 0.57 -7.11 1.32
N THR A 13 0.59 -5.80 1.08
CA THR A 13 -0.32 -4.82 1.67
C THR A 13 -0.79 -3.84 0.61
N LYS A 14 -1.83 -3.06 0.93
CA LYS A 14 -2.33 -1.98 0.07
C LYS A 14 -2.68 -2.46 -1.35
N THR A 15 -3.29 -3.63 -1.50
CA THR A 15 -3.68 -4.17 -2.81
C THR A 15 -4.80 -3.33 -3.45
N GLN A 16 -4.62 -2.93 -4.71
CA GLN A 16 -5.62 -2.24 -5.54
C GLN A 16 -5.32 -2.47 -7.03
N ASN A 17 -6.33 -2.87 -7.79
CA ASN A 17 -6.24 -3.14 -9.23
C ASN A 17 -5.01 -4.00 -9.64
N GLY A 18 -4.76 -5.08 -8.90
CA GLY A 18 -3.60 -5.98 -9.14
C GLY A 18 -2.24 -5.43 -8.67
N GLN A 19 -2.15 -4.16 -8.27
CA GLN A 19 -0.94 -3.52 -7.77
C GLN A 19 -0.92 -3.51 -6.23
N TYR A 20 0.26 -3.65 -5.62
CA TYR A 20 0.39 -3.78 -4.16
C TYR A 20 1.80 -3.43 -3.67
N ILE A 21 1.93 -3.21 -2.36
CA ILE A 21 3.23 -3.05 -1.70
C ILE A 21 3.68 -4.40 -1.17
N ALA A 22 4.95 -4.75 -1.39
CA ALA A 22 5.58 -5.90 -0.76
C ALA A 22 7.00 -5.60 -0.32
N THR A 23 7.46 -6.34 0.67
CA THR A 23 8.80 -6.21 1.23
C THR A 23 9.61 -7.46 0.93
N LYS A 24 10.81 -7.26 0.37
CA LYS A 24 11.81 -8.31 0.21
C LYS A 24 12.49 -8.53 1.56
N MET A 25 12.40 -9.74 2.06
CA MET A 25 12.97 -10.18 3.33
C MET A 25 14.14 -11.13 3.04
N PHE A 26 15.24 -10.98 3.77
CA PHE A 26 16.27 -12.01 3.83
C PHE A 26 15.82 -13.12 4.79
N VAL A 27 15.90 -14.37 4.35
CA VAL A 27 15.36 -15.53 5.08
C VAL A 27 16.45 -16.59 5.25
N LEU A 28 16.57 -17.06 6.49
CA LEU A 28 17.39 -18.19 6.90
C LEU A 28 16.53 -19.08 7.81
N GLY A 29 15.66 -19.88 7.20
CA GLY A 29 14.57 -20.60 7.90
C GLY A 29 13.44 -19.68 8.37
N ILE A 30 13.76 -18.54 8.99
CA ILE A 30 12.84 -17.47 9.38
C ILE A 30 13.26 -16.13 8.74
N PRO A 31 12.33 -15.17 8.55
CA PRO A 31 12.68 -13.83 8.10
C PRO A 31 13.56 -13.14 9.14
N LEU A 32 14.75 -12.68 8.72
CA LEU A 32 15.70 -12.02 9.61
C LEU A 32 15.52 -10.50 9.57
N PHE A 33 15.68 -9.89 8.39
CA PHE A 33 15.55 -8.44 8.21
C PHE A 33 15.00 -8.08 6.83
N PRO A 34 14.30 -6.92 6.71
CA PRO A 34 13.86 -6.40 5.43
C PRO A 34 15.05 -5.82 4.66
N THR A 35 15.17 -6.20 3.38
CA THR A 35 16.20 -5.66 2.48
C THR A 35 15.67 -4.42 1.74
N MET A 36 14.45 -4.50 1.18
CA MET A 36 13.82 -3.39 0.44
C MET A 36 12.30 -3.54 0.39
N SER A 37 11.59 -2.43 0.18
CA SER A 37 10.16 -2.43 -0.13
C SER A 37 9.95 -2.00 -1.58
N MET A 38 8.96 -2.59 -2.24
CA MET A 38 8.66 -2.35 -3.64
C MET A 38 7.16 -2.17 -3.83
N PHE A 39 6.79 -1.18 -4.65
CA PHE A 39 5.45 -1.09 -5.20
C PHE A 39 5.38 -1.92 -6.47
N VAL A 40 4.64 -3.02 -6.43
CA VAL A 40 4.55 -4.01 -7.50
C VAL A 40 3.40 -3.62 -8.43
N THR A 41 3.72 -3.40 -9.71
CA THR A 41 2.76 -2.98 -10.75
C THR A 41 2.31 -4.13 -11.64
N LYS A 42 3.18 -5.13 -11.86
CA LYS A 42 2.84 -6.40 -12.54
C LYS A 42 3.51 -7.57 -11.83
N LYS A 43 2.74 -8.65 -11.66
CA LYS A 43 3.24 -9.91 -11.10
C LYS A 43 3.74 -10.78 -12.25
N GLU A 44 5.03 -11.06 -12.33
CA GLU A 44 5.52 -12.14 -13.19
C GLU A 44 5.39 -13.49 -12.46
N THR A 45 5.15 -14.53 -13.27
CA THR A 45 4.92 -15.92 -12.86
C THR A 45 6.20 -16.65 -12.49
N LEU A 46 7.39 -16.10 -12.77
CA LEU A 46 8.69 -16.73 -12.51
C LEU A 46 9.75 -15.71 -12.06
N GLY A 47 9.95 -15.57 -10.75
CA GLY A 47 11.14 -14.97 -10.14
C GLY A 47 11.28 -13.43 -10.17
N GLY A 48 10.64 -12.75 -11.12
CA GLY A 48 10.63 -11.29 -11.23
C GLY A 48 9.38 -10.63 -10.63
N ARG A 49 9.52 -9.42 -10.09
CA ARG A 49 8.40 -8.50 -9.86
C ARG A 49 8.72 -7.21 -10.57
N TYR A 50 7.81 -6.76 -11.44
CA TYR A 50 7.91 -5.44 -12.06
C TYR A 50 7.26 -4.42 -11.11
N GLY A 51 8.00 -3.34 -10.87
CA GLY A 51 7.65 -2.33 -9.90
C GLY A 51 8.79 -1.33 -9.75
N PHE A 52 8.62 -0.40 -8.82
CA PHE A 52 9.69 0.51 -8.41
C PHE A 52 9.90 0.40 -6.91
N GLU A 53 11.14 0.65 -6.50
CA GLU A 53 11.51 0.65 -5.10
C GLU A 53 10.85 1.84 -4.40
N ILE A 54 10.45 1.62 -3.16
CA ILE A 54 9.84 2.64 -2.31
C ILE A 54 10.56 2.65 -0.97
N PRO A 55 10.49 3.76 -0.20
CA PRO A 55 10.94 3.76 1.18
C PRO A 55 10.31 2.60 1.97
N LYS A 56 11.05 2.10 2.96
CA LYS A 56 10.65 0.94 3.76
C LYS A 56 9.24 1.11 4.30
N ASN A 57 8.35 0.19 3.93
CA ASN A 57 6.96 0.26 4.34
C ASN A 57 6.72 -0.59 5.59
N THR A 58 6.55 0.07 6.74
CA THR A 58 6.39 -0.60 8.05
C THR A 58 5.20 -1.57 8.06
N ALA A 59 4.07 -1.22 7.44
CA ALA A 59 2.91 -2.10 7.40
C ALA A 59 3.21 -3.42 6.66
N SER A 60 3.93 -3.34 5.53
CA SER A 60 4.38 -4.51 4.76
C SER A 60 5.43 -5.32 5.52
N ILE A 61 6.37 -4.69 6.21
CA ILE A 61 7.38 -5.36 7.04
C ILE A 61 6.69 -6.15 8.17
N VAL A 62 5.82 -5.50 8.94
CA VAL A 62 5.07 -6.12 10.04
C VAL A 62 4.20 -7.26 9.52
N ALA A 63 3.48 -7.05 8.41
CA ALA A 63 2.70 -8.11 7.78
C ALA A 63 3.55 -9.30 7.33
N SER A 64 4.80 -9.07 6.91
CA SER A 64 5.74 -10.14 6.55
C SER A 64 6.07 -11.02 7.75
N TYR A 65 6.54 -10.41 8.85
CA TYR A 65 6.88 -11.14 10.07
C TYR A 65 5.68 -11.87 10.64
N LEU A 66 4.56 -11.17 10.82
CA LEU A 66 3.38 -11.74 11.45
C LEU A 66 2.82 -12.91 10.64
N ARG A 67 2.71 -12.81 9.32
CA ARG A 67 2.16 -13.91 8.50
C ARG A 67 3.08 -15.12 8.47
N ILE A 68 4.40 -14.92 8.47
CA ILE A 68 5.37 -16.02 8.43
C ILE A 68 5.52 -16.70 9.79
N LEU A 69 5.49 -15.94 10.90
CA LEU A 69 5.71 -16.48 12.25
C LEU A 69 4.44 -17.05 12.90
N THR A 70 3.25 -16.55 12.54
CA THR A 70 1.98 -17.05 13.14
C THR A 70 1.67 -18.49 12.76
N VAL A 71 1.99 -18.90 11.53
CA VAL A 71 1.75 -20.27 11.05
C VAL A 71 2.52 -21.33 11.86
N PRO A 72 3.86 -21.28 11.98
CA PRO A 72 4.60 -22.25 12.77
C PRO A 72 4.24 -22.17 14.26
N ALA A 73 3.97 -20.97 14.80
CA ALA A 73 3.51 -20.83 16.17
C ALA A 73 2.19 -21.58 16.42
N LEU A 74 1.21 -21.45 15.51
CA LEU A 74 -0.05 -22.19 15.60
C LEU A 74 0.17 -23.71 15.52
N ILE A 75 1.06 -24.17 14.63
CA ILE A 75 1.40 -25.60 14.51
C ILE A 75 2.01 -26.13 15.81
N ILE A 76 2.96 -25.39 16.41
CA ILE A 76 3.59 -25.77 17.68
C ILE A 76 2.54 -25.89 18.79
N MET A 77 1.60 -24.94 18.88
CA MET A 77 0.52 -24.98 19.87
C MET A 77 -0.41 -26.18 19.67
N LEU A 78 -0.75 -26.52 18.42
CA LEU A 78 -1.58 -27.68 18.10
C LEU A 78 -0.88 -28.99 18.49
N VAL A 79 0.41 -29.13 18.18
CA VAL A 79 1.20 -30.33 18.54
C VAL A 79 1.32 -30.46 20.06
N ALA A 80 1.63 -29.37 20.76
CA ALA A 80 1.71 -29.36 22.22
C ALA A 80 0.37 -29.76 22.87
N ASN A 81 -0.76 -29.29 22.32
CA ASN A 81 -2.07 -29.66 22.80
C ASN A 81 -2.39 -31.15 22.54
N SER A 82 -1.98 -31.70 21.39
CA SER A 82 -2.21 -33.12 21.06
C SER A 82 -1.39 -34.11 21.91
N GLN A 83 -0.28 -33.67 22.48
CA GLN A 83 0.57 -34.50 23.35
C GLN A 83 0.15 -34.42 24.83
N SER A 84 -0.81 -33.57 25.17
CA SER A 84 -1.32 -33.46 26.53
C SER A 84 -2.26 -34.63 26.82
N TYR A 85 -1.99 -35.39 27.90
CA TYR A 85 -2.80 -36.53 28.33
C TYR A 85 -4.23 -36.14 28.76
N GLU A 86 -4.42 -34.90 29.18
CA GLU A 86 -5.71 -34.31 29.52
C GLU A 86 -5.98 -33.09 28.63
N THR A 87 -7.26 -32.85 28.32
CA THR A 87 -7.68 -31.67 27.54
C THR A 87 -7.35 -30.39 28.30
N ASN A 88 -6.33 -29.67 27.84
CA ASN A 88 -5.98 -28.36 28.39
C ASN A 88 -6.87 -27.27 27.76
N TRP A 89 -7.96 -26.92 28.45
CA TRP A 89 -8.90 -25.90 27.96
C TRP A 89 -8.25 -24.52 27.79
N THR A 90 -7.28 -24.15 28.64
CA THR A 90 -6.56 -22.88 28.51
C THR A 90 -5.77 -22.83 27.20
N LEU A 91 -5.04 -23.89 26.87
CA LEU A 91 -4.31 -23.99 25.61
C LEU A 91 -5.26 -23.98 24.40
N SER A 92 -6.41 -24.65 24.51
CA SER A 92 -7.44 -24.65 23.46
C SER A 92 -7.99 -23.24 23.19
N LEU A 93 -8.23 -22.43 24.23
CA LEU A 93 -8.66 -21.03 24.09
C LEU A 93 -7.58 -20.17 23.43
N LEU A 94 -6.31 -20.37 23.78
CA LEU A 94 -5.19 -19.66 23.15
C LEU A 94 -5.05 -20.02 21.66
N ILE A 95 -5.25 -21.28 21.30
CA ILE A 95 -5.28 -21.72 19.89
C ILE A 95 -6.39 -20.99 19.13
N LEU A 96 -7.60 -20.94 19.70
CA LEU A 96 -8.73 -20.24 19.08
C LEU A 96 -8.44 -18.74 18.90
N ALA A 97 -7.88 -18.09 19.92
CA ALA A 97 -7.46 -16.69 19.85
C ALA A 97 -6.38 -16.48 18.77
N MET A 98 -5.41 -17.40 18.67
CA MET A 98 -4.35 -17.34 17.66
C MET A 98 -4.88 -17.51 16.24
N ILE A 99 -5.88 -18.38 16.03
CA ILE A 99 -6.59 -18.51 14.75
C ILE A 99 -7.29 -17.18 14.40
N GLY A 100 -8.01 -16.57 15.35
CA GLY A 100 -8.65 -15.28 15.15
C GLY A 100 -7.65 -14.17 14.78
N LEU A 101 -6.52 -14.11 15.49
CA LEU A 101 -5.43 -13.19 15.18
C LEU A 101 -4.83 -13.45 13.80
N MET A 102 -4.64 -14.71 13.40
CA MET A 102 -4.13 -15.08 12.09
C MET A 102 -5.11 -14.61 10.99
N VAL A 103 -6.41 -14.84 11.14
CA VAL A 103 -7.43 -14.31 10.22
C VAL A 103 -7.33 -12.80 10.11
N TYR A 104 -7.21 -12.08 11.23
CA TYR A 104 -7.05 -10.63 11.22
C TYR A 104 -5.80 -10.18 10.42
N ILE A 105 -4.64 -10.79 10.68
CA ILE A 105 -3.36 -10.47 10.04
C ILE A 105 -3.39 -10.73 8.53
N TRP A 106 -4.08 -11.78 8.10
CA TRP A 106 -4.11 -12.15 6.68
C TRP A 106 -5.09 -11.31 5.88
N PHE A 107 -6.25 -10.95 6.45
CA PHE A 107 -7.32 -10.27 5.71
C PHE A 107 -7.42 -8.76 5.95
N PHE A 108 -6.99 -8.27 7.13
CA PHE A 108 -7.23 -6.87 7.54
C PHE A 108 -5.95 -6.06 7.68
N LEU A 109 -4.85 -6.67 8.12
CA LEU A 109 -3.59 -5.95 8.31
C LEU A 109 -3.06 -5.37 7.00
N GLY A 110 -2.85 -4.05 6.98
CA GLY A 110 -2.33 -3.33 5.84
C GLY A 110 -3.32 -3.15 4.69
N LYS A 111 -4.63 -3.24 4.97
CA LYS A 111 -5.69 -2.93 4.00
C LYS A 111 -5.60 -1.45 3.54
N THR A 112 -5.97 -1.21 2.29
CA THR A 112 -6.08 0.14 1.71
C THR A 112 -7.26 0.87 2.37
N THR A 113 -7.04 2.07 2.89
CA THR A 113 -8.12 2.91 3.42
C THR A 113 -8.94 3.50 2.28
N ASP A 114 -10.16 3.97 2.55
CA ASP A 114 -10.99 4.59 1.51
C ASP A 114 -10.34 5.86 0.94
N LYS A 115 -9.62 6.61 1.79
CA LYS A 115 -8.83 7.78 1.38
C LYS A 115 -7.70 7.43 0.42
N GLU A 116 -6.91 6.43 0.79
CA GLU A 116 -5.86 5.93 -0.10
C GLU A 116 -6.46 5.40 -1.40
N ARG A 117 -7.56 4.63 -1.31
CA ARG A 117 -8.21 4.04 -2.48
C ARG A 117 -8.65 5.10 -3.48
N PHE A 118 -9.30 6.16 -3.00
CA PHE A 118 -9.74 7.28 -3.83
C PHE A 118 -8.56 7.95 -4.52
N SER A 119 -7.55 8.34 -3.74
CA SER A 119 -6.38 9.07 -4.24
C SER A 119 -5.66 8.25 -5.32
N ARG A 120 -5.36 6.98 -5.00
CA ARG A 120 -4.75 6.02 -5.93
C ARG A 120 -5.58 5.78 -7.19
N THR A 121 -6.90 5.87 -7.09
CA THR A 121 -7.78 5.77 -8.27
C THR A 121 -7.59 6.95 -9.21
N GLN A 122 -7.42 8.16 -8.68
CA GLN A 122 -7.12 9.33 -9.53
C GLN A 122 -5.76 9.18 -10.21
N PHE A 123 -4.74 8.75 -9.47
CA PHE A 123 -3.41 8.46 -10.04
C PHE A 123 -3.46 7.35 -11.10
N GLY A 124 -4.22 6.29 -10.85
CA GLY A 124 -4.43 5.22 -11.82
C GLY A 124 -5.12 5.67 -13.11
N LYS A 125 -6.03 6.66 -13.04
CA LYS A 125 -6.68 7.22 -14.24
C LYS A 125 -5.75 8.07 -15.09
N VAL A 126 -4.75 8.73 -14.48
CA VAL A 126 -3.84 9.65 -15.18
C VAL A 126 -2.57 8.94 -15.66
N PHE A 127 -2.01 8.07 -14.82
CA PHE A 127 -0.70 7.45 -15.06
C PHE A 127 -0.74 5.93 -15.22
N GLU A 128 -1.92 5.29 -15.15
CA GLU A 128 -2.09 3.83 -15.14
C GLU A 128 -1.41 3.11 -13.95
N VAL A 129 -0.97 3.87 -12.95
CA VAL A 129 -0.31 3.36 -11.74
C VAL A 129 -1.06 3.86 -10.52
N TYR A 130 -1.49 2.93 -9.66
CA TYR A 130 -2.33 3.18 -8.49
C TYR A 130 -1.45 3.34 -7.23
N PHE A 131 -0.51 4.30 -7.24
CA PHE A 131 0.39 4.58 -6.13
C PHE A 131 -0.10 5.77 -5.30
N MET A 132 0.45 5.94 -4.08
CA MET A 132 0.36 7.18 -3.33
C MET A 132 1.68 7.95 -3.47
N PRO A 133 1.67 9.27 -3.75
CA PRO A 133 2.88 10.07 -3.88
C PRO A 133 3.83 10.00 -2.67
N GLU A 134 3.29 9.83 -1.46
CA GLU A 134 4.08 9.70 -0.22
C GLU A 134 4.91 8.43 -0.16
N TRP A 135 4.65 7.46 -1.04
CA TRP A 135 5.43 6.23 -1.13
C TRP A 135 6.63 6.37 -2.05
N LEU A 136 6.76 7.46 -2.80
CA LEU A 136 7.83 7.61 -3.78
C LEU A 136 9.07 8.22 -3.14
N TYR A 137 10.22 7.86 -3.70
CA TYR A 137 11.42 8.67 -3.53
C TYR A 137 11.26 10.01 -4.26
N TYR A 138 12.08 10.99 -3.87
CA TYR A 138 11.99 12.34 -4.41
C TYR A 138 12.15 12.37 -5.94
N GLU A 139 13.07 11.56 -6.48
CA GLU A 139 13.35 11.48 -7.91
C GLU A 139 12.15 10.98 -8.71
N ASP A 140 11.49 9.93 -8.22
CA ASP A 140 10.27 9.40 -8.84
C ASP A 140 9.12 10.40 -8.72
N LEU A 141 8.98 11.04 -7.56
CA LEU A 141 7.96 12.06 -7.33
C LEU A 141 8.12 13.25 -8.29
N GLU A 142 9.35 13.74 -8.48
CA GLU A 142 9.67 14.81 -9.42
C GLU A 142 9.39 14.39 -10.87
N ARG A 143 9.69 13.13 -11.23
CA ARG A 143 9.38 12.59 -12.56
C ARG A 143 7.87 12.59 -12.83
N PHE A 144 7.06 12.10 -11.88
CA PHE A 144 5.60 12.12 -12.01
C PHE A 144 5.04 13.55 -12.02
N HIS A 145 5.62 14.45 -11.23
CA HIS A 145 5.25 15.87 -11.24
C HIS A 145 5.50 16.54 -12.58
N LYS A 146 6.71 16.38 -13.16
CA LYS A 146 7.03 16.91 -14.49
C LYS A 146 6.07 16.38 -15.56
N SER A 147 5.80 15.06 -15.51
CA SER A 147 4.88 14.41 -16.44
C SER A 147 3.44 14.94 -16.29
N GLY A 148 2.94 15.03 -15.05
CA GLY A 148 1.62 15.56 -14.75
C GLY A 148 1.48 17.04 -15.09
N LYS A 149 2.53 17.84 -14.89
CA LYS A 149 2.58 19.25 -15.26
C LYS A 149 2.49 19.42 -16.78
N ALA A 150 3.30 18.68 -17.54
CA ALA A 150 3.24 18.72 -19.00
C ALA A 150 1.87 18.30 -19.55
N LEU A 151 1.27 17.24 -19.00
CA LEU A 151 -0.10 16.82 -19.37
C LEU A 151 -1.14 17.88 -19.04
N TYR A 152 -1.01 18.56 -17.89
CA TYR A 152 -1.91 19.62 -17.48
C TYR A 152 -1.78 20.84 -18.40
N GLU A 153 -0.57 21.34 -18.65
CA GLU A 153 -0.31 22.52 -19.48
C GLU A 153 -0.69 22.28 -20.95
N LEU A 154 -0.56 21.05 -21.44
CA LEU A 154 -1.04 20.68 -22.78
C LEU A 154 -2.56 20.83 -22.91
N LYS A 155 -3.29 20.56 -21.82
CA LYS A 155 -4.76 20.57 -21.80
C LYS A 155 -5.33 21.93 -21.38
N PHE A 156 -4.63 22.64 -20.50
CA PHE A 156 -5.03 23.91 -19.90
C PHE A 156 -3.83 24.88 -19.89
N PRO A 157 -3.47 25.46 -21.04
CA PRO A 157 -2.24 26.25 -21.17
C PRO A 157 -2.22 27.51 -20.30
N ASP A 158 -3.38 28.13 -20.07
CA ASP A 158 -3.50 29.43 -19.37
C ASP A 158 -4.26 29.36 -18.05
N GLU A 159 -4.60 28.16 -17.55
CA GLU A 159 -5.34 28.02 -16.28
C GLU A 159 -4.43 27.66 -15.11
N ASP A 160 -4.65 28.32 -13.97
CA ASP A 160 -4.04 27.91 -12.70
C ASP A 160 -4.77 26.67 -12.16
N TRP A 161 -4.00 25.61 -11.88
CA TRP A 161 -4.51 24.40 -11.25
C TRP A 161 -5.16 24.67 -9.90
N GLU A 162 -4.69 25.68 -9.14
CA GLU A 162 -5.24 26.05 -7.83
C GLU A 162 -6.65 26.63 -7.96
N GLU A 163 -6.85 27.46 -8.98
CA GLU A 163 -8.15 28.04 -9.28
C GLU A 163 -9.09 26.95 -9.81
N LYS A 164 -8.62 26.15 -10.77
CA LYS A 164 -9.41 25.06 -11.35
C LYS A 164 -9.86 24.05 -10.31
N LEU A 165 -9.01 23.70 -9.34
CA LEU A 165 -9.34 22.77 -8.24
C LEU A 165 -10.50 23.27 -7.36
N LYS A 166 -10.68 24.59 -7.21
CA LYS A 166 -11.77 25.15 -6.40
C LYS A 166 -13.14 24.88 -7.03
N TYR A 167 -13.23 24.97 -8.36
CA TYR A 167 -14.49 24.95 -9.11
C TYR A 167 -14.79 23.59 -9.77
N ILE A 168 -13.79 22.75 -10.00
CA ILE A 168 -13.96 21.47 -10.68
C ILE A 168 -14.86 20.51 -9.86
N LYS A 169 -15.76 19.82 -10.56
CA LYS A 169 -16.68 18.83 -9.98
C LYS A 169 -16.05 17.41 -10.07
N PRO A 170 -16.37 16.48 -9.15
CA PRO A 170 -15.86 15.10 -9.22
C PRO A 170 -16.30 14.32 -10.45
N SER A 171 -17.45 14.69 -11.02
CA SER A 171 -17.99 14.09 -12.24
C SER A 171 -17.27 14.57 -13.50
N ASP A 172 -16.43 15.60 -13.38
CA ASP A 172 -15.67 16.14 -14.49
C ASP A 172 -14.61 15.12 -14.95
N PRO A 173 -14.52 14.79 -16.25
CA PRO A 173 -13.51 13.87 -16.77
C PRO A 173 -12.07 14.31 -16.43
N ASP A 174 -11.86 15.62 -16.22
CA ASP A 174 -10.54 16.20 -16.02
C ASP A 174 -10.16 16.28 -14.55
N PHE A 175 -11.10 15.96 -13.66
CA PHE A 175 -10.91 15.98 -12.22
C PHE A 175 -9.65 15.22 -11.79
N ALA A 176 -9.44 14.02 -12.35
CA ALA A 176 -8.29 13.19 -11.99
C ALA A 176 -6.96 13.88 -12.29
N LEU A 177 -6.84 14.56 -13.43
CA LEU A 177 -5.63 15.27 -13.84
C LEU A 177 -5.37 16.48 -12.94
N VAL A 178 -6.39 17.31 -12.67
CA VAL A 178 -6.28 18.47 -11.77
C VAL A 178 -5.91 18.01 -10.35
N TYR A 179 -6.56 16.95 -9.86
CA TYR A 179 -6.28 16.38 -8.55
C TYR A 179 -4.84 15.87 -8.44
N CYS A 180 -4.37 15.08 -9.41
CA CYS A 180 -3.01 14.55 -9.40
C CYS A 180 -1.96 15.66 -9.48
N ARG A 181 -2.18 16.68 -10.34
CA ARG A 181 -1.31 17.86 -10.45
C ARG A 181 -1.19 18.58 -9.10
N ALA A 182 -2.32 18.85 -8.46
CA ALA A 182 -2.39 19.51 -7.16
C ALA A 182 -1.65 18.70 -6.08
N TYR A 183 -1.92 17.40 -6.01
CA TYR A 183 -1.33 16.51 -5.00
C TYR A 183 0.19 16.45 -5.13
N LEU A 184 0.69 16.23 -6.36
CA LEU A 184 2.13 16.16 -6.62
C LEU A 184 2.82 17.50 -6.29
N GLU A 185 2.22 18.62 -6.66
CA GLU A 185 2.74 19.96 -6.35
C GLU A 185 2.83 20.21 -4.84
N ILE A 186 1.79 19.83 -4.09
CA ILE A 186 1.76 19.99 -2.63
C ILE A 186 2.77 19.07 -1.95
N GLN A 187 2.91 17.84 -2.44
CA GLN A 187 3.86 16.87 -1.90
C GLN A 187 5.32 17.27 -2.13
N LEU A 188 5.64 17.91 -3.26
CA LEU A 188 7.00 18.37 -3.58
C LEU A 188 7.41 19.66 -2.87
N HIS A 189 6.47 20.58 -2.66
CA HIS A 189 6.77 21.93 -2.18
C HIS A 189 6.27 22.22 -0.76
N GLU A 190 5.79 21.18 -0.05
CA GLU A 190 5.40 21.21 1.38
C GLU A 190 4.56 22.45 1.76
N LYS A 191 3.53 22.73 0.97
CA LYS A 191 2.64 23.89 1.20
C LYS A 191 1.53 23.50 2.18
N ASP A 192 1.82 23.50 3.48
CA ASP A 192 0.91 23.05 4.57
C ASP A 192 -0.53 23.57 4.45
N GLY A 193 -0.73 24.85 4.12
CA GLY A 193 -2.06 25.44 3.94
C GLY A 193 -2.86 24.86 2.77
N LYS A 194 -2.20 24.27 1.77
CA LYS A 194 -2.83 23.72 0.56
C LYS A 194 -3.20 22.24 0.73
N ARG A 195 -2.57 21.53 1.67
CA ARG A 195 -2.95 20.15 2.02
C ARG A 195 -4.36 20.09 2.62
N ALA A 196 -4.71 21.06 3.45
CA ALA A 196 -6.06 21.18 4.01
C ALA A 196 -7.14 21.36 2.91
N LEU A 197 -6.81 22.07 1.82
CA LEU A 197 -7.72 22.22 0.68
C LEU A 197 -7.98 20.87 -0.01
N LEU A 198 -6.91 20.10 -0.25
CA LEU A 198 -7.04 18.75 -0.82
C LEU A 198 -7.81 17.81 0.10
N ASP A 199 -7.57 17.86 1.41
CA ASP A 199 -8.24 17.02 2.38
C ASP A 199 -9.74 17.34 2.48
N LYS A 200 -10.10 18.63 2.51
CA LYS A 200 -11.51 19.06 2.49
C LYS A 200 -12.21 18.63 1.20
N LYS A 201 -11.53 18.75 0.06
CA LYS A 201 -12.04 18.28 -1.23
C LYS A 201 -12.18 16.76 -1.24
N PHE A 202 -11.21 16.03 -0.70
CA PHE A 202 -11.31 14.58 -0.51
C PHE A 202 -12.54 14.19 0.32
N GLU A 203 -12.82 14.84 1.45
CA GLU A 203 -14.01 14.57 2.26
C GLU A 203 -15.30 14.83 1.49
N GLN A 204 -15.38 15.96 0.79
CA GLN A 204 -16.52 16.31 -0.06
C GLN A 204 -16.76 15.26 -1.16
N PHE A 205 -15.70 14.67 -1.70
CA PHE A 205 -15.78 13.83 -2.90
C PHE A 205 -15.84 12.34 -2.60
N SER A 206 -15.20 11.88 -1.53
CA SER A 206 -15.30 10.49 -1.07
C SER A 206 -16.69 10.15 -0.53
N GLY A 207 -17.40 11.14 0.02
CA GLY A 207 -18.81 10.99 0.42
C GLY A 207 -19.78 10.81 -0.77
N LEU A 208 -19.39 11.25 -1.97
CA LEU A 208 -20.19 11.12 -3.20
C LEU A 208 -19.88 9.84 -4.00
N ALA A 209 -18.82 9.12 -3.64
CA ALA A 209 -18.34 7.92 -4.33
C ALA A 209 -18.79 6.59 -3.66
N LYS A 210 -19.67 6.67 -2.64
CA LYS A 210 -20.35 5.52 -2.03
C LYS A 210 -21.71 5.32 -2.71
#